data_AF-A0A6A2Z7T9-F1
#
_entry.id   AF-A0A6A2Z7T9-F1
#
_cell.length_a   1.000
_cell.length_b   1.000
_cell.length_c   1.000
_cell.angle_alpha   90.00
_cell.angle_beta   90.00
_cell.angle_gamma   90.00
#
_symmetry.space_group_name_H-M   'P 1'
#
loop_
_entity.id
_entity.type
_entity.pdbx_description
1 polymer ?
#
loop_
_entity_poly.entity_id
_entity_poly.type
_entity_poly.pdbx_seq_one_letter_code
_entity_poly.pdbx_strand_id
1 'polypeptide(L)'
;MKLGSKPDIFQVDGKCIRHVTCDLETDVTIKVGELKFYLHKFPLLSKSIRMQEVVLKASEDNCDEISMVDFPGGASAFEICAKFCYGMTVTLNAYNVVAARCAAEYLEMTEDVDRGNLIFKIEFFLNSSILHSWKDSIIVLKTAKSLLPWSENLKIVGRCIDSIASKTSIDPENITWSYTYNRKLSVQDKIINDGMKLREKIESVPKDWWVEDICELEIDLYKRVMTAVKSKGRMDGAIIGEALKTYAVRWLPDSVEALVSDVHSRGTSY
;
A
#
# COMPACT_ATOMS: atom_id res chain seq x y z
N MET A 1 -11.70 -5.72 0.88
CA MET A 1 -12.42 -6.71 1.71
C MET A 1 -13.21 -5.99 2.79
N LYS A 2 -14.46 -6.38 3.03
CA LYS A 2 -15.28 -5.88 4.15
C LYS A 2 -15.28 -6.93 5.27
N LEU A 3 -15.02 -6.51 6.50
CA LEU A 3 -15.06 -7.36 7.70
C LEU A 3 -16.12 -6.84 8.67
N GLY A 4 -16.66 -7.70 9.53
CA GLY A 4 -17.68 -7.34 10.50
C GLY A 4 -19.09 -7.21 9.90
N SER A 5 -20.09 -7.12 10.77
CA SER A 5 -21.51 -7.05 10.39
C SER A 5 -22.26 -5.95 11.11
N LYS A 6 -21.75 -5.47 12.26
CA LYS A 6 -22.40 -4.38 13.00
C LYS A 6 -22.15 -3.03 12.31
N PRO A 7 -23.08 -2.08 12.44
CA PRO A 7 -22.86 -0.72 11.96
C PRO A 7 -21.68 -0.08 12.67
N ASP A 8 -21.08 0.92 12.02
CA ASP A 8 -20.04 1.74 12.64
C ASP A 8 -20.71 2.71 13.62
N ILE A 9 -20.42 2.52 14.90
CA ILE A 9 -20.93 3.35 16.01
C ILE A 9 -19.80 4.13 16.69
N PHE A 10 -18.62 4.22 16.06
CA PHE A 10 -17.59 5.15 16.49
C PHE A 10 -18.05 6.58 16.18
N GLN A 11 -18.16 7.39 17.22
CA GLN A 11 -18.39 8.81 17.08
C GLN A 11 -17.10 9.59 17.27
N VAL A 12 -17.06 10.72 16.57
CA VAL A 12 -15.98 11.69 16.60
C VAL A 12 -16.48 12.87 17.41
N ASP A 13 -15.89 13.07 18.59
CA ASP A 13 -16.13 14.27 19.40
C ASP A 13 -14.94 15.23 19.26
N GLY A 14 -15.19 16.41 18.70
CA GLY A 14 -14.14 17.34 18.30
C GLY A 14 -13.10 16.72 17.35
N LYS A 15 -11.85 17.18 17.43
CA LYS A 15 -10.75 16.67 16.58
C LYS A 15 -10.06 15.44 17.16
N CYS A 16 -9.98 15.35 18.48
CA CYS A 16 -9.04 14.45 19.18
C CYS A 16 -9.70 13.30 19.95
N ILE A 17 -11.03 13.22 20.01
CA ILE A 17 -11.72 12.19 20.79
C ILE A 17 -12.48 11.24 19.86
N ARG A 18 -12.38 9.94 20.17
CA ARG A 18 -13.13 8.85 19.57
C ARG A 18 -13.78 8.06 20.68
N HIS A 19 -15.06 7.74 20.54
CA HIS A 19 -15.78 6.92 21.51
C HIS A 19 -16.80 6.02 20.82
N VAL A 20 -17.19 4.94 21.50
CA VAL A 20 -18.23 4.02 21.01
C VAL A 20 -19.56 4.39 21.66
N THR A 21 -20.58 4.70 20.86
CA THR A 21 -21.91 5.02 21.38
C THR A 21 -22.59 3.77 21.93
N CYS A 22 -22.72 3.69 23.25
CA CYS A 22 -23.37 2.60 23.95
C CYS A 22 -24.00 3.12 25.25
N ASP A 23 -24.98 2.38 25.79
CA ASP A 23 -25.60 2.66 27.09
C ASP A 23 -24.69 2.30 28.28
N LEU A 24 -23.50 1.76 28.01
CA LEU A 24 -22.48 1.42 29.00
C LEU A 24 -21.43 2.52 29.08
N GLU A 25 -20.96 2.79 30.30
CA GLU A 25 -19.81 3.67 30.51
C GLU A 25 -18.53 3.00 30.00
N THR A 26 -17.68 3.79 29.36
CA THR A 26 -16.36 3.34 28.89
C THR A 26 -15.44 3.07 30.08
N ASP A 27 -14.77 1.92 30.09
CA ASP A 27 -13.97 1.44 31.22
C ASP A 27 -12.45 1.39 30.90
N VAL A 28 -12.04 1.90 29.74
CA VAL A 28 -10.63 2.08 29.35
C VAL A 28 -10.46 3.25 28.38
N THR A 29 -9.41 4.05 28.60
CA THR A 29 -8.98 5.11 27.69
C THR A 29 -7.64 4.74 27.05
N ILE A 30 -7.61 4.67 25.72
CA ILE A 30 -6.38 4.43 24.95
C ILE A 30 -5.96 5.70 24.22
N LYS A 31 -4.72 6.12 24.38
CA LYS A 31 -4.14 7.25 23.63
C LYS A 31 -3.18 6.75 22.56
N VAL A 32 -3.41 7.16 21.31
CA VAL A 32 -2.53 6.87 20.16
C VAL A 32 -2.21 8.18 19.44
N GLY A 33 -0.97 8.65 19.60
CA GLY A 33 -0.59 10.00 19.16
C GLY A 33 -1.45 11.07 19.84
N GLU A 34 -2.10 11.92 19.04
CA GLU A 34 -2.97 13.00 19.52
C GLU A 34 -4.42 12.57 19.76
N LEU A 35 -4.77 11.32 19.47
CA LEU A 35 -6.14 10.81 19.55
C LEU A 35 -6.35 9.99 20.81
N LYS A 36 -7.45 10.26 21.52
CA LYS A 36 -7.94 9.47 22.66
C LYS A 36 -9.15 8.66 22.26
N PHE A 37 -9.14 7.39 22.64
CA PHE A 37 -10.18 6.41 22.38
C PHE A 37 -10.80 5.97 23.71
N TYR A 38 -12.06 6.33 23.93
CA TYR A 38 -12.84 5.88 25.07
C TYR A 38 -13.58 4.60 24.68
N LEU A 39 -13.13 3.48 25.23
CA LEU A 39 -13.49 2.13 24.79
C LEU A 39 -13.92 1.27 25.99
N HIS A 40 -14.20 0.01 25.68
CA HIS A 40 -14.61 -1.03 26.61
C HIS A 40 -13.56 -2.14 26.59
N LYS A 41 -13.15 -2.62 27.76
CA LYS A 41 -12.11 -3.65 27.94
C LYS A 41 -12.52 -4.93 27.24
N PHE A 42 -13.71 -5.45 27.51
CA PHE A 42 -14.12 -6.78 27.05
C PHE A 42 -13.94 -7.01 25.53
N PRO A 43 -14.45 -6.14 24.63
CA PRO A 43 -14.21 -6.30 23.19
C PRO A 43 -12.73 -6.37 22.82
N LEU A 44 -11.89 -5.50 23.38
CA LEU A 44 -10.46 -5.43 23.08
C LEU A 44 -9.71 -6.66 23.61
N LEU A 45 -9.94 -7.00 24.88
CA LEU A 45 -9.27 -8.10 25.56
C LEU A 45 -9.60 -9.45 24.90
N SER A 46 -10.82 -9.61 24.37
CA SER A 46 -11.23 -10.84 23.70
C SER A 46 -10.50 -11.12 22.38
N LYS A 47 -9.77 -10.15 21.80
CA LYS A 47 -9.13 -10.27 20.48
C LYS A 47 -7.64 -9.95 20.46
N SER A 48 -7.08 -9.42 21.54
CA SER A 48 -5.70 -8.93 21.58
C SER A 48 -5.00 -9.31 22.89
N ILE A 49 -3.95 -10.12 22.79
CA ILE A 49 -3.09 -10.46 23.94
C ILE A 49 -2.41 -9.20 24.45
N ARG A 50 -1.86 -8.37 23.55
CA ARG A 50 -1.21 -7.13 23.95
C ARG A 50 -2.15 -6.22 24.74
N MET A 51 -3.45 -6.19 24.42
CA MET A 51 -4.42 -5.42 25.20
C MET A 51 -4.64 -5.98 26.59
N GLN A 52 -4.64 -7.31 26.75
CA GLN A 52 -4.71 -7.93 28.07
C GLN A 52 -3.52 -7.47 28.92
N GLU A 53 -2.31 -7.51 28.37
CA GLU A 53 -1.09 -7.13 29.08
C GLU A 53 -1.08 -5.65 29.48
N VAL A 54 -1.34 -4.73 28.55
CA VAL A 54 -1.27 -3.29 28.87
C VAL A 54 -2.39 -2.83 29.80
N VAL A 55 -3.58 -3.44 29.72
CA VAL A 55 -4.69 -3.13 30.63
C VAL A 55 -4.41 -3.66 32.03
N LEU A 56 -3.85 -4.86 32.15
CA LEU A 56 -3.43 -5.42 33.44
C LEU A 56 -2.38 -4.53 34.09
N LYS A 57 -1.32 -4.17 33.35
CA LYS A 57 -0.26 -3.29 33.84
C LYS A 57 -0.79 -1.91 34.26
N ALA A 58 -1.67 -1.30 33.46
CA ALA A 58 -2.26 -0.02 33.82
C ALA A 58 -3.10 -0.10 35.11
N SER A 59 -3.76 -1.24 35.35
CA SER A 59 -4.53 -1.47 36.58
C SER A 59 -3.61 -1.60 37.81
N GLU A 60 -2.44 -2.24 37.65
CA GLU A 60 -1.42 -2.34 38.71
C GLU A 60 -0.79 -0.98 39.03
N ASP A 61 -0.56 -0.17 38.00
CA ASP A 61 0.04 1.17 38.11
C ASP A 61 -0.98 2.26 38.51
N ASN A 62 -2.26 1.92 38.74
CA ASN A 62 -3.36 2.87 39.00
C ASN A 62 -3.44 3.99 37.93
N CYS A 63 -3.23 3.62 36.67
CA CYS A 63 -3.24 4.55 35.54
C CYS A 63 -4.56 4.46 34.77
N ASP A 64 -5.27 5.59 34.67
CA ASP A 64 -6.58 5.67 33.99
C ASP A 64 -6.47 5.75 32.45
N GLU A 65 -5.27 6.06 31.93
CA GLU A 65 -5.01 6.25 30.49
C GLU A 65 -3.82 5.41 30.01
N ILE A 66 -4.04 4.60 28.97
CA ILE A 66 -3.00 3.76 28.36
C ILE A 66 -2.47 4.46 27.11
N SER A 67 -1.22 4.90 27.15
CA SER A 67 -0.56 5.53 26.01
C SER A 67 0.21 4.52 25.16
N MET A 68 -0.13 4.42 23.88
CA MET A 68 0.61 3.65 22.88
C MET A 68 1.50 4.56 22.05
N VAL A 69 2.75 4.67 22.47
CA VAL A 69 3.78 5.45 21.77
C VAL A 69 4.22 4.69 20.52
N ASP A 70 4.44 5.42 19.41
CA ASP A 70 4.92 4.89 18.14
C ASP A 70 4.10 3.70 17.57
N PHE A 71 2.78 3.73 17.80
CA PHE A 71 1.88 2.70 17.29
C PHE A 71 1.94 2.61 15.75
N PRO A 72 2.19 1.42 15.18
CA PRO A 72 2.39 1.29 13.73
C PRO A 72 1.12 1.63 12.96
N GLY A 73 1.23 2.56 12.01
CA GLY A 73 0.09 3.08 11.25
C GLY A 73 -0.73 4.13 11.99
N GLY A 74 -0.35 4.48 13.23
CA GLY A 74 -0.97 5.51 14.03
C GLY A 74 -2.42 5.20 14.40
N ALA A 75 -3.13 6.25 14.81
CA ALA A 75 -4.48 6.16 15.34
C ALA A 75 -5.51 5.60 14.33
N SER A 76 -5.35 5.85 13.03
CA SER A 76 -6.25 5.31 12.00
C SER A 76 -6.15 3.79 11.88
N ALA A 77 -4.94 3.24 12.04
CA ALA A 77 -4.74 1.79 12.06
C ALA A 77 -5.28 1.17 13.36
N PHE A 78 -5.06 1.85 14.50
CA PHE A 78 -5.65 1.42 15.77
C PHE A 78 -7.19 1.40 15.70
N GLU A 79 -7.81 2.42 15.10
CA GLU A 79 -9.27 2.49 14.93
C GLU A 79 -9.81 1.28 14.14
N ILE A 80 -9.11 0.84 13.09
CA ILE A 80 -9.47 -0.38 12.34
C ILE A 80 -9.45 -1.61 13.26
N CYS A 81 -8.39 -1.77 14.06
CA CYS A 81 -8.27 -2.88 15.02
C CYS A 81 -9.36 -2.82 16.09
N ALA A 82 -9.62 -1.64 16.66
CA ALA A 82 -10.67 -1.45 17.65
C ALA A 82 -12.05 -1.78 17.07
N LYS A 83 -12.42 -1.23 15.91
CA LYS A 83 -13.68 -1.56 15.24
C LYS A 83 -13.84 -3.06 14.99
N PHE A 84 -12.76 -3.72 14.58
CA PHE A 84 -12.76 -5.18 14.43
C PHE A 84 -13.09 -5.89 15.75
N CYS A 85 -12.48 -5.47 16.87
CA CYS A 85 -12.76 -6.04 18.19
C CYS A 85 -14.24 -5.95 18.60
N TYR A 86 -14.93 -4.87 18.21
CA TYR A 86 -16.36 -4.69 18.46
C TYR A 86 -17.27 -5.48 17.50
N GLY A 87 -16.70 -6.08 16.45
CA GLY A 87 -17.45 -6.70 15.35
C GLY A 87 -18.09 -5.69 14.41
N MET A 88 -17.63 -4.43 14.45
CA MET A 88 -18.08 -3.38 13.55
C MET A 88 -17.54 -3.59 12.14
N THR A 89 -18.26 -3.02 11.19
CA THR A 89 -17.85 -3.05 9.79
C THR A 89 -16.53 -2.29 9.60
N VAL A 90 -15.50 -2.95 9.07
CA VAL A 90 -14.27 -2.31 8.61
C VAL A 90 -13.98 -2.69 7.15
N THR A 91 -13.53 -1.71 6.37
CA THR A 91 -13.19 -1.91 4.96
C THR A 91 -11.68 -1.86 4.77
N LEU A 92 -11.10 -2.98 4.37
CA LEU A 92 -9.70 -3.11 4.02
C LEU A 92 -9.51 -2.98 2.50
N ASN A 93 -8.51 -2.22 2.09
CA ASN A 93 -8.10 -1.96 0.71
C ASN A 93 -6.58 -1.77 0.62
N ALA A 94 -6.05 -1.57 -0.58
CA ALA A 94 -4.61 -1.43 -0.81
C ALA A 94 -3.98 -0.24 -0.05
N TYR A 95 -4.75 0.79 0.29
CA TYR A 95 -4.26 2.00 0.96
C TYR A 95 -4.09 1.81 2.47
N ASN A 96 -4.89 0.96 3.11
CA ASN A 96 -4.89 0.80 4.56
C ASN A 96 -4.46 -0.58 5.06
N VAL A 97 -4.39 -1.60 4.19
CA VAL A 97 -4.12 -2.98 4.61
C VAL A 97 -2.76 -3.15 5.28
N VAL A 98 -1.73 -2.40 4.87
CA VAL A 98 -0.39 -2.51 5.47
C VAL A 98 -0.40 -1.95 6.89
N ALA A 99 -1.01 -0.79 7.09
CA ALA A 99 -1.16 -0.17 8.40
C ALA A 99 -1.95 -1.08 9.35
N ALA A 100 -3.09 -1.60 8.89
CA ALA A 100 -3.89 -2.55 9.64
C ALA A 100 -3.12 -3.83 9.98
N ARG A 101 -2.29 -4.35 9.05
CA ARG A 101 -1.49 -5.56 9.28
C ARG A 101 -0.42 -5.34 10.35
N CYS A 102 0.27 -4.19 10.31
CA CYS A 102 1.30 -3.85 11.29
C CYS A 102 0.69 -3.57 12.67
N ALA A 103 -0.44 -2.85 12.72
CA ALA A 103 -1.21 -2.62 13.94
C ALA A 103 -1.71 -3.92 14.57
N ALA A 104 -2.26 -4.83 13.76
CA ALA A 104 -2.73 -6.13 14.23
C ALA A 104 -1.58 -7.01 14.75
N GLU A 105 -0.38 -6.92 14.14
CA GLU A 105 0.83 -7.57 14.66
C GLU A 105 1.20 -7.01 16.04
N TYR A 106 1.29 -5.69 16.16
CA TYR A 106 1.64 -5.03 17.42
C TYR A 106 0.64 -5.38 18.53
N LEU A 107 -0.64 -5.47 18.19
CA LEU A 107 -1.71 -5.85 19.10
C LEU A 107 -1.83 -7.37 19.31
N GLU A 108 -1.03 -8.18 18.63
CA GLU A 108 -1.03 -9.64 18.76
C GLU A 108 -2.43 -10.24 18.53
N MET A 109 -3.09 -9.80 17.45
CA MET A 109 -4.45 -10.23 17.08
C MET A 109 -4.40 -11.53 16.26
N THR A 110 -3.92 -12.60 16.88
CA THR A 110 -3.67 -13.92 16.26
C THR A 110 -4.86 -14.87 16.39
N GLU A 111 -4.83 -15.99 15.66
CA GLU A 111 -5.86 -17.04 15.77
C GLU A 111 -5.83 -17.81 17.09
N ASP A 112 -4.72 -17.73 17.83
CA ASP A 112 -4.61 -18.35 19.17
C ASP A 112 -5.52 -17.67 20.18
N VAL A 113 -5.87 -16.40 19.94
CA VAL A 113 -6.78 -15.61 20.79
C VAL A 113 -8.24 -15.82 20.38
N ASP A 114 -8.50 -15.80 19.07
CA ASP A 114 -9.85 -15.89 18.51
C ASP A 114 -9.81 -16.47 17.10
N ARG A 115 -10.70 -17.43 16.81
CA ARG A 115 -10.71 -18.08 15.51
C ARG A 115 -11.03 -17.06 14.40
N GLY A 116 -10.16 -16.99 13.38
CA GLY A 116 -10.31 -16.05 12.28
C GLY A 116 -10.09 -14.60 12.70
N ASN A 117 -9.20 -14.34 13.65
CA ASN A 117 -8.80 -12.99 14.10
C ASN A 117 -8.22 -12.14 12.95
N LEU A 118 -7.94 -10.88 13.24
CA LEU A 118 -7.63 -9.85 12.25
C LEU A 118 -6.40 -10.18 11.40
N ILE A 119 -5.31 -10.68 12.00
CA ILE A 119 -4.10 -11.04 11.24
C ILE A 119 -4.42 -12.08 10.17
N PHE A 120 -5.14 -13.16 10.53
CA PHE A 120 -5.52 -14.22 9.59
C PHE A 120 -6.35 -13.66 8.43
N LYS A 121 -7.34 -12.83 8.73
CA LYS A 121 -8.20 -12.22 7.70
C LYS A 121 -7.40 -11.31 6.76
N ILE A 122 -6.49 -10.51 7.31
CA ILE A 122 -5.63 -9.64 6.49
C ILE A 122 -4.69 -10.46 5.61
N GLU A 123 -4.04 -11.49 6.15
CA GLU A 123 -3.18 -12.38 5.37
C GLU A 123 -3.94 -13.08 4.25
N PHE A 124 -5.17 -13.52 4.51
CA PHE A 124 -6.03 -14.07 3.48
C PHE A 124 -6.31 -13.04 2.37
N PHE A 125 -6.63 -11.80 2.72
CA PHE A 125 -6.87 -10.74 1.73
C PHE A 125 -5.63 -10.35 0.93
N LEU A 126 -4.46 -10.27 1.59
CA LEU A 126 -3.18 -10.03 0.94
C LEU A 126 -2.91 -11.12 -0.11
N ASN A 127 -3.07 -12.39 0.28
CA ASN A 127 -2.80 -13.53 -0.60
C ASN A 127 -3.83 -13.69 -1.72
N SER A 128 -5.12 -13.59 -1.42
CA SER A 128 -6.18 -13.91 -2.38
C SER A 128 -6.57 -12.76 -3.30
N SER A 129 -6.26 -11.52 -2.93
CA SER A 129 -6.72 -10.33 -3.68
C SER A 129 -5.57 -9.39 -4.04
N ILE A 130 -4.90 -8.82 -3.04
CA ILE A 130 -3.89 -7.76 -3.26
C ILE A 130 -2.76 -8.25 -4.15
N LEU A 131 -2.15 -9.39 -3.81
CA LEU A 131 -1.04 -9.95 -4.56
C LEU A 131 -1.45 -10.48 -5.93
N HIS A 132 -2.75 -10.63 -6.23
CA HIS A 132 -3.22 -10.97 -7.56
C HIS A 132 -3.58 -9.74 -8.41
N SER A 133 -3.74 -8.57 -7.80
CA SER A 133 -4.04 -7.30 -8.48
C SER A 133 -2.76 -6.51 -8.78
N TRP A 134 -2.59 -6.10 -10.04
CA TRP A 134 -1.46 -5.27 -10.49
C TRP A 134 -1.42 -3.94 -9.73
N LYS A 135 -2.50 -3.17 -9.81
CA LYS A 135 -2.60 -1.84 -9.20
C LYS A 135 -2.50 -1.90 -7.68
N ASP A 136 -3.17 -2.85 -7.04
CA ASP A 136 -3.16 -2.93 -5.57
C ASP A 136 -1.79 -3.35 -5.04
N SER A 137 -1.07 -4.23 -5.73
CA SER A 137 0.31 -4.59 -5.35
C SER A 137 1.23 -3.37 -5.37
N ILE A 138 1.08 -2.47 -6.34
CA ILE A 138 1.86 -1.22 -6.44
C ILE A 138 1.46 -0.24 -5.34
N ILE A 139 0.16 -0.05 -5.10
CA ILE A 139 -0.34 0.84 -4.04
C ILE A 139 0.16 0.34 -2.67
N VAL A 140 0.06 -0.95 -2.39
CA VAL A 140 0.57 -1.56 -1.15
C VAL A 140 2.07 -1.36 -1.00
N LEU A 141 2.84 -1.52 -2.08
CA LEU A 141 4.28 -1.28 -2.04
C LEU A 141 4.60 0.18 -1.69
N LYS A 142 3.86 1.15 -2.25
CA LYS A 142 4.01 2.58 -1.94
C LYS A 142 3.67 2.88 -0.48
N THR A 143 2.56 2.36 0.04
CA THR A 143 2.14 2.63 1.42
C THR A 143 3.03 1.96 2.46
N ALA A 144 3.64 0.83 2.12
CA ALA A 144 4.51 0.07 3.03
C ALA A 144 5.77 0.81 3.47
N LYS A 145 6.29 1.76 2.68
CA LYS A 145 7.50 2.52 3.03
C LYS A 145 7.34 3.30 4.33
N SER A 146 6.15 3.88 4.56
CA SER A 146 5.85 4.66 5.77
C SER A 146 5.80 3.85 7.07
N LEU A 147 5.89 2.51 6.97
CA LEU A 147 5.74 1.57 8.07
C LEU A 147 6.98 0.68 8.27
N LEU A 148 8.14 1.12 7.78
CA LEU A 148 9.39 0.44 8.09
C LEU A 148 9.73 0.59 9.59
N PRO A 149 10.30 -0.45 10.24
CA PRO A 149 10.71 -1.74 9.69
C PRO A 149 9.59 -2.80 9.64
N TRP A 150 8.40 -2.51 10.18
CA TRP A 150 7.30 -3.49 10.29
C TRP A 150 6.94 -4.14 8.95
N SER A 151 6.73 -3.33 7.92
CA SER A 151 6.30 -3.84 6.60
C SER A 151 7.34 -4.77 5.94
N GLU A 152 8.63 -4.58 6.23
CA GLU A 152 9.71 -5.44 5.74
C GLU A 152 9.80 -6.73 6.57
N ASN A 153 9.73 -6.63 7.90
CA ASN A 153 9.77 -7.79 8.81
C ASN A 153 8.58 -8.73 8.56
N LEU A 154 7.41 -8.16 8.25
CA LEU A 154 6.20 -8.90 7.86
C LEU A 154 6.22 -9.38 6.41
N LYS A 155 7.32 -9.16 5.67
CA LYS A 155 7.56 -9.60 4.30
C LYS A 155 6.56 -9.06 3.27
N ILE A 156 5.81 -8.01 3.60
CA ILE A 156 4.79 -7.42 2.71
C ILE A 156 5.48 -6.80 1.50
N VAL A 157 6.56 -6.06 1.73
CA VAL A 157 7.35 -5.39 0.68
C VAL A 157 7.90 -6.41 -0.32
N GLY A 158 8.58 -7.45 0.16
CA GLY A 158 9.14 -8.51 -0.69
C GLY A 158 8.07 -9.24 -1.51
N ARG A 159 6.95 -9.63 -0.89
CA ARG A 159 5.83 -10.31 -1.58
C ARG A 159 5.23 -9.44 -2.68
N CYS A 160 5.09 -8.13 -2.46
CA CYS A 160 4.59 -7.21 -3.49
C CYS A 160 5.58 -7.05 -4.64
N ILE A 161 6.87 -6.92 -4.35
CA ILE A 161 7.93 -6.86 -5.38
C ILE A 161 7.92 -8.13 -6.24
N ASP A 162 7.88 -9.30 -5.61
CA ASP A 162 7.84 -10.59 -6.31
C ASP A 162 6.58 -10.75 -7.18
N SER A 163 5.44 -10.31 -6.66
CA SER A 163 4.17 -10.30 -7.38
C SER A 163 4.22 -9.40 -8.62
N ILE A 164 4.73 -8.18 -8.46
CA ILE A 164 4.91 -7.21 -9.54
C ILE A 164 5.85 -7.78 -10.61
N ALA A 165 7.05 -8.22 -10.22
CA ALA A 165 8.05 -8.76 -11.14
C ALA A 165 7.57 -10.01 -11.88
N SER A 166 6.72 -10.82 -11.25
CA SER A 166 6.12 -11.99 -11.89
C SER A 166 5.08 -11.58 -12.94
N LYS A 167 4.29 -10.53 -12.68
CA LYS A 167 3.27 -10.03 -13.62
C LYS A 167 3.87 -9.34 -14.84
N THR A 168 4.99 -8.64 -14.70
CA THR A 168 5.65 -8.00 -15.86
C THR A 168 6.10 -9.02 -16.91
N SER A 169 6.30 -10.28 -16.51
CA SER A 169 6.73 -11.36 -17.40
C SER A 169 5.56 -12.11 -18.08
N ILE A 170 4.31 -11.69 -17.85
CA ILE A 170 3.14 -12.30 -18.47
C ILE A 170 3.03 -11.79 -19.90
N ASP A 171 2.73 -12.72 -20.82
CA ASP A 171 2.50 -12.38 -22.22
C ASP A 171 1.41 -11.30 -22.32
N PRO A 172 1.66 -10.16 -23.00
CA PRO A 172 0.67 -9.10 -23.18
C PRO A 172 -0.69 -9.58 -23.68
N GLU A 173 -0.76 -10.67 -24.45
CA GLU A 173 -2.03 -11.26 -24.92
C GLU A 173 -2.90 -11.82 -23.76
N ASN A 174 -2.28 -12.21 -22.65
CA ASN A 174 -2.95 -12.77 -21.47
C ASN A 174 -3.32 -11.70 -20.42
N ILE A 175 -3.10 -10.42 -20.72
CA ILE A 175 -3.36 -9.34 -19.78
C ILE A 175 -4.83 -8.94 -19.84
N THR A 176 -5.52 -9.20 -18.73
CA THR A 176 -6.95 -8.93 -18.57
C THR A 176 -7.24 -7.83 -17.54
N TRP A 177 -6.22 -7.31 -16.85
CA TRP A 177 -6.34 -6.26 -15.83
C TRP A 177 -6.00 -4.87 -16.37
N SER A 178 -6.39 -3.84 -15.61
CA SER A 178 -6.10 -2.45 -15.96
C SER A 178 -4.64 -2.06 -15.70
N TYR A 179 -4.12 -1.22 -16.59
CA TYR A 179 -2.78 -0.64 -16.53
C TYR A 179 -2.82 0.82 -17.00
N THR A 180 -1.86 1.64 -16.56
CA THR A 180 -1.73 3.02 -17.08
C THR A 180 -0.85 3.01 -18.31
N TYR A 181 -1.34 3.61 -19.38
CA TYR A 181 -0.55 3.78 -20.59
C TYR A 181 -0.96 5.06 -21.32
N ASN A 182 -0.19 6.12 -21.10
CA ASN A 182 -0.34 7.44 -21.68
C ASN A 182 0.88 7.74 -22.55
N ARG A 183 0.99 7.08 -23.70
CA ARG A 183 2.09 7.34 -24.64
C ARG A 183 1.93 8.71 -25.32
N LYS A 184 2.23 9.78 -24.60
CA LYS A 184 2.59 11.11 -25.12
C LYS A 184 4.10 11.25 -25.33
N LEU A 185 4.90 10.28 -24.87
CA LEU A 185 6.36 10.36 -24.85
C LEU A 185 7.07 9.68 -26.04
N SER A 186 6.35 9.08 -27.00
CA SER A 186 6.96 8.53 -28.22
C SER A 186 6.71 9.35 -29.49
N VAL A 187 6.16 10.57 -29.38
CA VAL A 187 5.75 11.38 -30.56
C VAL A 187 6.77 12.46 -30.93
N GLN A 188 7.94 12.54 -30.28
CA GLN A 188 8.94 13.56 -30.64
C GLN A 188 9.73 13.29 -31.93
N ASP A 189 9.51 12.18 -32.64
CA ASP A 189 10.25 11.86 -33.88
C ASP A 189 9.43 11.80 -35.19
N LYS A 190 8.22 12.38 -35.25
CA LYS A 190 7.54 12.59 -36.55
C LYS A 190 6.77 13.91 -36.63
N ILE A 191 7.50 15.03 -36.67
CA ILE A 191 6.98 16.25 -37.29
C ILE A 191 7.16 16.09 -38.81
N ILE A 192 6.25 15.38 -39.46
CA ILE A 192 5.92 15.61 -40.88
C ILE A 192 4.41 15.53 -41.00
N ASN A 193 3.82 16.68 -41.35
CA ASN A 193 2.47 16.95 -41.85
C ASN A 193 1.54 15.74 -42.05
N ASP A 194 0.39 15.76 -41.34
CA ASP A 194 -0.94 16.01 -41.92
C ASP A 194 -2.05 15.41 -41.03
N GLY A 195 -3.17 16.15 -40.93
CA GLY A 195 -4.51 15.70 -40.55
C GLY A 195 -4.70 14.66 -39.43
N MET A 196 -5.09 15.14 -38.25
CA MET A 196 -6.20 14.61 -37.43
C MET A 196 -6.43 13.07 -37.46
N LYS A 197 -5.52 12.28 -36.86
CA LYS A 197 -5.81 10.87 -36.47
C LYS A 197 -5.67 10.70 -34.96
N LEU A 198 -6.68 11.18 -34.24
CA LEU A 198 -6.86 10.88 -32.82
C LEU A 198 -7.48 9.48 -32.69
N ARG A 199 -6.77 8.59 -31.97
CA ARG A 199 -7.08 7.18 -31.63
C ARG A 199 -6.78 6.16 -32.73
N GLU A 200 -5.50 5.82 -32.86
CA GLU A 200 -5.16 4.44 -33.22
C GLU A 200 -5.77 3.51 -32.17
N LYS A 201 -6.68 2.65 -32.61
CA LYS A 201 -7.16 1.48 -31.87
C LYS A 201 -5.94 0.69 -31.41
N ILE A 202 -5.68 0.65 -30.11
CA ILE A 202 -4.73 -0.30 -29.53
C ILE A 202 -5.42 -1.67 -29.63
N GLU A 203 -5.17 -2.43 -30.70
CA GLU A 203 -5.74 -3.77 -30.89
C GLU A 203 -5.04 -4.82 -30.01
N SER A 204 -3.84 -4.54 -29.50
CA SER A 204 -3.08 -5.44 -28.63
C SER A 204 -2.36 -4.70 -27.50
N VAL A 205 -2.23 -5.35 -26.35
CA VAL A 205 -1.55 -4.77 -25.17
C VAL A 205 -0.06 -4.54 -25.50
N PRO A 206 0.48 -3.33 -25.29
CA PRO A 206 1.89 -3.03 -25.55
C PRO A 206 2.83 -3.88 -24.68
N LYS A 207 4.03 -4.22 -25.16
CA LYS A 207 5.01 -5.01 -24.37
C LYS A 207 5.53 -4.26 -23.13
N ASP A 208 5.49 -2.93 -23.18
CA ASP A 208 5.91 -1.97 -22.16
C ASP A 208 4.73 -1.47 -21.27
N TRP A 209 3.56 -2.13 -21.32
CA TRP A 209 2.33 -1.74 -20.62
C TRP A 209 2.49 -1.41 -19.12
N TRP A 210 3.48 -1.99 -18.46
CA TRP A 210 3.71 -1.87 -17.02
C TRP A 210 4.62 -0.71 -16.63
N VAL A 211 5.33 -0.12 -17.59
CA VAL A 211 6.44 0.81 -17.33
C VAL A 211 5.98 2.06 -16.59
N GLU A 212 4.93 2.73 -17.07
CA GLU A 212 4.46 4.00 -16.48
C GLU A 212 4.02 3.84 -15.02
N ASP A 213 3.38 2.71 -14.71
CA ASP A 213 2.89 2.40 -13.37
C ASP A 213 4.04 2.19 -12.38
N ILE A 214 5.07 1.44 -12.78
CA ILE A 214 6.25 1.22 -11.94
C ILE A 214 7.07 2.50 -11.79
N CYS A 215 7.03 3.40 -12.77
CA CYS A 215 7.72 4.69 -12.66
C CYS A 215 7.12 5.65 -11.63
N GLU A 216 5.97 5.35 -11.05
CA GLU A 216 5.42 6.11 -9.91
C GLU A 216 6.11 5.79 -8.58
N LEU A 217 6.92 4.72 -8.53
CA LEU A 217 7.64 4.33 -7.33
C LEU A 217 8.80 5.28 -7.06
N GLU A 218 9.04 5.59 -5.79
CA GLU A 218 10.25 6.28 -5.37
C GLU A 218 11.51 5.42 -5.64
N ILE A 219 12.66 6.07 -5.76
CA ILE A 219 13.90 5.48 -6.29
C ILE A 219 14.30 4.16 -5.61
N ASP A 220 14.15 4.05 -4.30
CA ASP A 220 14.51 2.85 -3.54
C ASP A 220 13.63 1.65 -3.94
N LEU A 221 12.31 1.87 -4.01
CA LEU A 221 11.34 0.84 -4.37
C LEU A 221 11.42 0.52 -5.86
N TYR A 222 11.57 1.54 -6.70
CA TYR A 222 11.77 1.37 -8.14
C TYR A 222 13.00 0.49 -8.41
N LYS A 223 14.15 0.80 -7.80
CA LYS A 223 15.37 0.00 -7.93
C LYS A 223 15.15 -1.45 -7.52
N ARG A 224 14.47 -1.68 -6.39
CA ARG A 224 14.19 -3.05 -5.90
C ARG A 224 13.28 -3.81 -6.86
N VAL A 225 12.23 -3.17 -7.38
CA VAL A 225 11.34 -3.77 -8.39
C VAL A 225 12.10 -4.09 -9.66
N MET A 226 12.86 -3.14 -10.20
CA MET A 226 13.63 -3.35 -11.44
C MET A 226 14.70 -4.44 -11.28
N THR A 227 15.31 -4.55 -10.10
CA THR A 227 16.25 -5.64 -9.78
C THR A 227 15.53 -6.99 -9.79
N ALA A 228 14.33 -7.07 -9.23
CA ALA A 228 13.52 -8.29 -9.25
C ALA A 228 13.03 -8.64 -10.67
N VAL A 229 12.59 -7.65 -11.46
CA VAL A 229 12.22 -7.86 -12.87
C VAL A 229 13.41 -8.42 -13.66
N LYS A 230 14.60 -7.83 -13.48
CA LYS A 230 15.84 -8.31 -14.11
C LYS A 230 16.21 -9.72 -13.67
N SER A 231 16.12 -10.02 -12.37
CA SER A 231 16.52 -11.33 -11.84
C SER A 231 15.60 -12.49 -12.27
N LYS A 232 14.34 -12.20 -12.64
CA LYS A 232 13.45 -13.20 -13.25
C LYS A 232 13.95 -13.66 -14.63
N GLY A 233 14.77 -12.88 -15.32
CA GLY A 233 15.44 -13.27 -16.56
C GLY A 233 14.54 -13.44 -17.79
N ARG A 234 13.26 -13.06 -17.70
CA ARG A 234 12.25 -13.24 -18.77
C ARG A 234 11.98 -11.97 -19.58
N MET A 235 12.53 -10.84 -19.15
CA MET A 235 12.26 -9.53 -19.74
C MET A 235 13.35 -9.15 -20.75
N ASP A 236 12.94 -8.65 -21.91
CA ASP A 236 13.85 -8.10 -22.93
C ASP A 236 14.62 -6.89 -22.36
N GLY A 237 15.93 -6.87 -22.59
CA GLY A 237 16.80 -5.76 -22.19
C GLY A 237 16.37 -4.42 -22.78
N ALA A 238 15.76 -4.41 -23.98
CA ALA A 238 15.23 -3.20 -24.58
C ALA A 238 14.07 -2.60 -23.74
N ILE A 239 13.17 -3.44 -23.22
CA ILE A 239 12.06 -3.00 -22.37
C ILE A 239 12.57 -2.52 -21.00
N ILE A 240 13.58 -3.21 -20.44
CA ILE A 240 14.26 -2.73 -19.22
C ILE A 240 14.87 -1.34 -19.47
N GLY A 241 15.53 -1.14 -20.62
CA GLY A 241 16.07 0.15 -21.02
C GLY A 241 15.00 1.23 -21.12
N GLU A 242 13.86 0.93 -21.75
CA GLU A 242 12.73 1.87 -21.86
C GLU A 242 12.14 2.21 -20.48
N ALA A 243 12.05 1.24 -19.58
CA ALA A 243 11.60 1.48 -18.21
C ALA A 243 12.52 2.44 -17.45
N LEU A 244 13.84 2.27 -17.59
CA LEU A 244 14.85 3.15 -16.99
C LEU A 244 14.82 4.55 -17.60
N LYS A 245 14.69 4.65 -18.92
CA LYS A 245 14.56 5.92 -19.64
C LYS A 245 13.31 6.67 -19.20
N THR A 246 12.16 5.99 -19.16
CA THR A 246 10.89 6.60 -18.74
C THR A 246 10.96 7.09 -17.30
N TYR A 247 11.61 6.34 -16.41
CA TYR A 247 11.84 6.76 -15.03
C TYR A 247 12.69 8.03 -14.95
N ALA A 248 13.81 8.06 -15.67
CA ALA A 248 14.71 9.21 -15.70
C ALA A 248 14.01 10.46 -16.25
N VAL A 249 13.27 10.35 -17.35
CA VAL A 249 12.48 11.47 -17.91
C VAL A 249 11.46 12.00 -16.90
N ARG A 250 10.79 11.11 -16.15
CA ARG A 250 9.77 11.51 -15.18
C ARG A 250 10.34 12.26 -13.99
N TRP A 251 11.46 11.79 -13.44
CA TRP A 251 12.01 12.29 -12.18
C TRP A 251 13.16 13.28 -12.35
N LEU A 252 13.76 13.36 -13.54
CA LEU A 252 14.89 14.23 -13.88
C LEU A 252 14.70 14.90 -15.26
N PRO A 253 13.57 15.60 -15.52
CA PRO A 253 13.25 16.14 -16.85
C PRO A 253 14.33 17.08 -17.40
N ASP A 254 14.81 18.04 -16.59
CA ASP A 254 15.81 19.03 -17.00
C ASP A 254 17.15 18.39 -17.40
N SER A 255 17.52 17.29 -16.74
CA SER A 255 18.77 16.57 -17.05
C SER A 255 18.67 15.82 -18.38
N VAL A 256 17.48 15.32 -18.73
CA VAL A 256 17.28 14.63 -20.00
C VAL A 256 17.18 15.63 -21.15
N GLU A 257 16.51 16.77 -20.97
CA GLU A 257 16.45 17.83 -21.97
C GLU A 257 17.84 18.44 -22.28
N ALA A 258 18.67 18.63 -21.26
CA ALA A 258 20.07 19.05 -21.43
C ALA A 258 20.89 18.02 -22.25
N LEU A 259 20.72 16.72 -22.00
CA LEU A 259 21.40 15.68 -22.77
C LEU A 259 20.93 15.61 -24.24
N VAL A 260 19.63 15.81 -24.49
CA VAL A 260 19.07 15.79 -25.85
C VAL A 260 19.53 17.02 -26.66
N SER A 261 19.61 18.19 -26.03
CA SER A 261 20.11 19.41 -26.68
C SER A 261 21.62 19.33 -26.99
N ASP A 262 22.42 18.72 -26.10
CA ASP A 262 23.85 18.47 -26.35
C ASP A 262 24.09 17.51 -27.53
N VAL A 263 23.26 16.47 -27.71
CA VAL A 263 23.37 15.56 -28.87
C VAL A 263 23.00 16.27 -30.18
N HIS A 264 21.97 17.12 -30.18
CA HIS A 264 21.58 17.90 -31.37
C HIS A 264 22.64 18.94 -31.78
N SER A 265 23.33 19.55 -30.80
CA SER A 265 24.42 20.49 -31.06
C SER A 265 25.67 19.82 -31.66
N ARG A 266 25.89 18.53 -31.38
CA ARG A 266 27.02 17.75 -31.93
C ARG A 266 26.71 17.10 -33.28
N GLY A 267 25.44 16.92 -33.64
CA GLY A 267 25.00 16.31 -34.91
C GLY A 267 24.94 17.26 -36.11
N THR A 268 25.13 18.56 -35.90
CA THR A 268 25.05 19.61 -36.94
C THR A 268 26.41 20.08 -37.46
N SER A 269 27.48 19.35 -37.16
CA SER A 269 28.85 19.64 -37.61
C SER A 269 29.30 18.69 -38.72
N TYR A 270 28.74 18.82 -39.93
CA TYR A 270 29.30 18.26 -41.17
C TYR A 270 29.05 19.20 -42.34
#